data_AF-A0A9X5MS69-F1
#
_entry.id   AF-A0A9X5MS69-F1
#
_cell.length_a   1.000
_cell.length_b   1.000
_cell.length_c   1.000
_cell.angle_alpha   90.00
_cell.angle_beta   90.00
_cell.angle_gamma   90.00
#
_symmetry.space_group_name_H-M   'P 1'
#
loop_
_entity.id
_entity.type
_entity.pdbx_description
1 polymer ?
#
loop_
_entity_poly.entity_id
_entity_poly.type
_entity_poly.pdbx_seq_one_letter_code
_entity_poly.pdbx_strand_id
1 'polypeptide(L)'
;MDSWVISNIKCCQIDNDEDNYHHHELVTTFHEAGVIRTCWHHDNHIRHSSAGWIAEMAHENRINWMLDTIRSRLRLDSDHQLTIPDFFTFAVMHNVIDELPEAILRQILNWSDKQEERKVHGGFPESDIIPSNVTALSAMNERLDAIKPVIKVDIEPEPPASFLLKPKMQRWENINWLQWVKTQPCCVCGQQADDPHHIIGHGMGGMGTKAHDLFTIPLCRIHHDELHRDPKQWEATHGNQIELLFHFLNRSLGIGAFI
;
A
#
# COMPACT_ATOMS: atom_id res chain seq x y z
N MET A 1 15.66 8.13 -16.34
CA MET A 1 16.25 7.47 -17.53
C MET A 1 17.33 8.34 -18.18
N ASP A 2 17.09 9.59 -18.57
CA ASP A 2 18.10 10.48 -19.21
C ASP A 2 19.43 10.55 -18.44
N SER A 3 19.39 10.85 -17.14
CA SER A 3 20.60 10.87 -16.30
C SER A 3 21.35 9.54 -16.26
N TRP A 4 20.65 8.40 -16.41
CA TRP A 4 21.26 7.08 -16.46
C TRP A 4 21.98 6.86 -17.79
N VAL A 5 21.37 7.26 -18.92
CA VAL A 5 21.98 7.16 -20.25
C VAL A 5 23.28 7.98 -20.31
N ILE A 6 23.26 9.21 -19.80
CA ILE A 6 24.46 10.08 -19.70
C ILE A 6 25.54 9.44 -18.83
N SER A 7 25.14 8.79 -17.74
CA SER A 7 26.08 8.22 -16.76
C SER A 7 26.70 6.90 -17.22
N ASN A 8 25.96 6.07 -17.96
CA ASN A 8 26.37 4.71 -18.31
C ASN A 8 26.83 4.55 -19.76
N ILE A 9 26.42 5.43 -20.68
CA ILE A 9 26.74 5.34 -22.11
C ILE A 9 27.63 6.52 -22.51
N LYS A 10 28.89 6.22 -22.83
CA LYS A 10 29.96 7.23 -23.05
C LYS A 10 30.32 7.45 -24.52
N CYS A 11 29.62 6.81 -25.44
CA CYS A 11 29.80 6.95 -26.88
C CYS A 11 28.46 7.14 -27.58
N CYS A 12 28.51 7.51 -28.86
CA CYS A 12 27.36 7.47 -29.74
C CYS A 12 26.97 6.01 -29.98
N GLN A 13 25.70 5.67 -29.83
CA GLN A 13 25.21 4.31 -30.04
C GLN A 13 24.88 4.00 -31.50
N ILE A 14 24.85 5.00 -32.38
CA ILE A 14 24.65 4.80 -33.82
C ILE A 14 25.90 4.16 -34.39
N ASP A 15 25.74 3.01 -35.03
CA ASP A 15 26.79 2.33 -35.79
C ASP A 15 26.24 2.15 -37.21
N ASN A 16 26.67 3.00 -38.14
CA ASN A 16 26.22 2.99 -39.52
C ASN A 16 27.44 2.85 -40.44
N ASP A 17 27.53 1.71 -41.13
CA ASP A 17 28.60 1.41 -42.08
C ASP A 17 28.72 2.47 -43.21
N GLU A 18 27.62 3.16 -43.52
CA GLU A 18 27.57 4.22 -44.55
C GLU A 18 27.97 5.61 -44.02
N ASP A 19 27.90 5.85 -42.70
CA ASP A 19 28.25 7.12 -42.05
C ASP A 19 29.14 6.92 -40.83
N ASN A 20 30.45 6.85 -41.09
CA ASN A 20 31.47 6.66 -40.06
C ASN A 20 31.83 7.96 -39.30
N TYR A 21 31.15 9.08 -39.55
CA TYR A 21 31.48 10.34 -38.91
C TYR A 21 30.77 10.51 -37.57
N HIS A 22 31.55 10.74 -36.51
CA HIS A 22 31.03 11.06 -35.18
C HIS A 22 31.53 12.42 -34.69
N HIS A 23 30.58 13.30 -34.37
CA HIS A 23 30.91 14.52 -33.64
C HIS A 23 31.31 14.21 -32.19
N HIS A 24 32.21 15.02 -31.61
CA HIS A 24 32.73 14.81 -30.25
C HIS A 24 31.69 15.13 -29.16
N GLU A 25 30.74 16.02 -29.43
CA GLU A 25 29.66 16.32 -28.50
C GLU A 25 28.59 15.23 -28.52
N LEU A 26 28.27 14.70 -27.35
CA LEU A 26 27.25 13.68 -27.13
C LEU A 26 25.98 14.29 -26.53
N VAL A 27 24.84 13.92 -27.08
CA VAL A 27 23.52 14.37 -26.65
C VAL A 27 22.60 13.18 -26.38
N THR A 28 21.53 13.48 -25.66
CA THR A 28 20.45 12.53 -25.40
C THR A 28 19.39 12.72 -26.47
N THR A 29 19.14 11.69 -27.28
CA THR A 29 18.07 11.69 -28.29
C THR A 29 16.84 11.00 -27.73
N PHE A 30 15.70 11.67 -27.81
CA PHE A 30 14.42 11.17 -27.35
C PHE A 30 13.66 10.49 -28.50
N HIS A 31 13.16 9.30 -28.24
CA HIS A 31 12.30 8.53 -29.14
C HIS A 31 11.01 8.14 -28.38
N GLU A 32 9.92 7.86 -29.08
CA GLU A 32 8.66 7.40 -28.45
C GLU A 32 8.89 6.13 -27.59
N ALA A 33 9.80 5.27 -28.03
CA ALA A 33 10.22 4.06 -27.36
C ALA A 33 11.37 4.27 -26.35
N GLY A 34 11.66 5.49 -25.90
CA GLY A 34 12.63 5.74 -24.84
C GLY A 34 13.77 6.67 -25.25
N VAL A 35 14.97 6.41 -24.71
CA VAL A 35 16.07 7.36 -24.75
C VAL A 35 17.36 6.68 -25.17
N ILE A 36 18.09 7.28 -26.11
CA ILE A 36 19.40 6.82 -26.60
C ILE A 36 20.46 7.91 -26.50
N ARG A 37 21.74 7.49 -26.55
CA ARG A 37 22.91 8.37 -26.57
C ARG A 37 23.45 8.46 -27.98
N THR A 38 23.53 9.66 -28.52
CA THR A 38 24.06 9.91 -29.87
C THR A 38 25.05 11.06 -29.85
N CYS A 39 25.85 11.21 -30.91
CA CYS A 39 26.60 12.43 -31.13
C CYS A 39 25.73 13.50 -31.80
N TRP A 40 26.16 14.76 -31.72
CA TRP A 40 25.44 15.89 -32.29
C TRP A 40 25.12 15.74 -33.78
N HIS A 41 26.03 15.10 -34.54
CA HIS A 41 25.82 14.78 -35.95
C HIS A 41 24.64 13.81 -36.12
N HIS A 42 24.74 12.62 -35.53
CA HIS A 42 23.71 11.60 -35.66
C HIS A 42 22.36 12.01 -35.08
N ASP A 43 22.33 12.77 -33.98
CA ASP A 43 21.10 13.34 -33.44
C ASP A 43 20.35 14.16 -34.48
N ASN A 44 21.03 15.05 -35.20
CA ASN A 44 20.39 15.88 -36.23
C ASN A 44 19.84 15.05 -37.38
N HIS A 45 20.47 13.93 -37.72
CA HIS A 45 20.00 13.03 -38.78
C HIS A 45 18.79 12.18 -38.36
N ILE A 46 18.66 11.86 -37.07
CA ILE A 46 17.64 10.91 -36.60
C ILE A 46 16.56 11.53 -35.70
N ARG A 47 16.67 12.81 -35.32
CA ARG A 47 15.74 13.51 -34.40
C ARG A 47 14.26 13.38 -34.79
N HIS A 48 13.99 13.18 -36.07
CA HIS A 48 12.63 13.02 -36.62
C HIS A 48 12.43 11.66 -37.30
N SER A 49 13.35 10.71 -37.10
CA SER A 49 13.27 9.38 -37.67
C SER A 49 12.34 8.50 -36.84
N SER A 50 11.43 7.80 -37.51
CA SER A 50 10.56 6.76 -36.93
C SER A 50 11.10 5.36 -37.22
N ALA A 51 12.43 5.22 -37.38
CA ALA A 51 13.04 3.96 -37.79
C ALA A 51 12.99 2.93 -36.64
N GLY A 52 12.56 1.71 -36.95
CA GLY A 52 12.37 0.64 -35.96
C GLY A 52 13.64 0.27 -35.18
N TRP A 53 14.83 0.37 -35.78
CA TRP A 53 16.09 0.07 -35.12
C TRP A 53 16.43 1.08 -33.99
N ILE A 54 15.96 2.33 -34.08
CA ILE A 54 16.08 3.32 -33.01
C ILE A 54 15.21 2.90 -31.81
N ALA A 55 14.02 2.38 -32.10
CA ALA A 55 13.10 1.90 -31.09
C ALA A 55 13.66 0.68 -30.34
N GLU A 56 14.35 -0.21 -31.05
CA GLU A 56 15.03 -1.38 -30.48
C GLU A 56 16.14 -0.97 -29.51
N MET A 57 17.03 -0.07 -29.93
CA MET A 57 18.10 0.46 -29.08
C MET A 57 17.56 1.21 -27.85
N ALA A 58 16.50 2.01 -28.02
CA ALA A 58 15.83 2.67 -26.92
C ALA A 58 15.20 1.67 -25.94
N HIS A 59 14.68 0.55 -26.46
CA HIS A 59 14.15 -0.54 -25.64
C HIS A 59 15.23 -1.24 -24.81
N GLU A 60 16.38 -1.56 -25.40
CA GLU A 60 17.51 -2.14 -24.66
C GLU A 60 17.99 -1.21 -23.54
N ASN A 61 18.13 0.09 -23.82
CA ASN A 61 18.48 1.08 -22.80
C ASN A 61 17.46 1.13 -21.66
N ARG A 62 16.15 0.98 -21.95
CA ARG A 62 15.12 0.91 -20.90
C ARG A 62 15.27 -0.33 -20.04
N ILE A 63 15.53 -1.49 -20.64
CA ILE A 63 15.75 -2.74 -19.90
C ILE A 63 16.94 -2.55 -18.96
N ASN A 64 18.08 -2.10 -19.47
CA ASN A 64 19.30 -1.91 -18.67
C ASN A 64 19.09 -0.88 -17.55
N TRP A 65 18.44 0.25 -17.85
CA TRP A 65 18.06 1.23 -16.84
C TRP A 65 17.16 0.63 -15.75
N MET A 66 16.18 -0.19 -16.12
CA MET A 66 15.26 -0.83 -15.18
C MET A 66 16.01 -1.83 -14.29
N LEU A 67 16.88 -2.66 -14.86
CA LEU A 67 17.70 -3.61 -14.09
C LEU A 67 18.59 -2.89 -13.06
N ASP A 68 19.30 -1.85 -13.47
CA ASP A 68 20.13 -1.06 -12.55
C ASP A 68 19.31 -0.33 -11.49
N THR A 69 18.12 0.15 -11.87
CA THR A 69 17.20 0.79 -10.94
C THR A 69 16.75 -0.22 -9.88
N ILE A 70 16.37 -1.43 -10.26
CA ILE A 70 15.98 -2.48 -9.32
C ILE A 70 17.14 -2.83 -8.39
N ARG A 71 18.35 -3.08 -8.92
CA ARG A 71 19.54 -3.33 -8.09
C ARG A 71 19.79 -2.22 -7.09
N SER A 72 19.80 -0.97 -7.55
CA SER A 72 20.07 0.20 -6.71
C SER A 72 19.00 0.39 -5.62
N ARG A 73 17.72 0.24 -5.96
CA ARG A 73 16.60 0.42 -5.02
C ARG A 73 16.52 -0.67 -3.97
N LEU A 74 16.87 -1.90 -4.35
CA LEU A 74 17.00 -3.03 -3.43
C LEU A 74 18.35 -3.06 -2.71
N ARG A 75 19.27 -2.13 -3.02
CA ARG A 75 20.64 -2.05 -2.46
C ARG A 75 21.43 -3.34 -2.67
N LEU A 76 21.25 -3.96 -3.82
CA LEU A 76 21.98 -5.14 -4.25
C LEU A 76 23.33 -4.73 -4.85
N ASP A 77 24.31 -5.63 -4.77
CA ASP A 77 25.61 -5.41 -5.36
C ASP A 77 25.52 -5.29 -6.90
N SER A 78 26.48 -4.60 -7.50
CA SER A 78 26.47 -4.33 -8.95
C SER A 78 26.57 -5.58 -9.82
N ASP A 79 27.15 -6.66 -9.28
CA ASP A 79 27.30 -7.97 -9.92
C ASP A 79 26.14 -8.93 -9.61
N HIS A 80 25.18 -8.53 -8.77
CA HIS A 80 24.03 -9.37 -8.45
C HIS A 80 23.18 -9.66 -9.69
N GLN A 81 22.95 -10.95 -9.93
CA GLN A 81 22.04 -11.41 -10.97
C GLN A 81 20.60 -11.33 -10.45
N LEU A 82 19.81 -10.43 -11.03
CA LEU A 82 18.41 -10.26 -10.63
C LEU A 82 17.61 -11.53 -10.89
N THR A 83 16.87 -11.95 -9.85
CA THR A 83 16.02 -13.13 -9.81
C THR A 83 14.55 -12.73 -9.67
N ILE A 84 13.63 -13.67 -9.89
CA ILE A 84 12.19 -13.44 -9.73
C ILE A 84 11.82 -12.86 -8.34
N PRO A 85 12.37 -13.37 -7.22
CA PRO A 85 12.19 -12.75 -5.91
C PRO A 85 12.60 -11.27 -5.85
N ASP A 86 13.65 -10.86 -6.56
CA ASP A 86 14.08 -9.45 -6.59
C ASP A 86 13.04 -8.59 -7.30
N PHE A 87 12.56 -9.03 -8.48
CA PHE A 87 11.49 -8.35 -9.20
C PHE A 87 10.19 -8.27 -8.38
N PHE A 88 9.83 -9.36 -7.70
CA PHE A 88 8.67 -9.38 -6.81
C PHE A 88 8.81 -8.43 -5.63
N THR A 89 9.96 -8.47 -4.96
CA THR A 89 10.25 -7.59 -3.81
C THR A 89 10.20 -6.13 -4.23
N PHE A 90 10.81 -5.79 -5.37
CA PHE A 90 10.72 -4.45 -5.94
C PHE A 90 9.26 -4.05 -6.23
N ALA A 91 8.49 -4.93 -6.88
CA ALA A 91 7.11 -4.65 -7.25
C ALA A 91 6.21 -4.43 -6.02
N VAL A 92 6.39 -5.22 -4.97
CA VAL A 92 5.67 -5.05 -3.70
C VAL A 92 6.08 -3.74 -3.02
N MET A 93 7.39 -3.47 -2.87
CA MET A 93 7.88 -2.27 -2.19
C MET A 93 7.50 -0.97 -2.89
N HIS A 94 7.33 -1.01 -4.22
CA HIS A 94 7.01 0.15 -5.04
C HIS A 94 5.54 0.18 -5.51
N ASN A 95 4.70 -0.73 -5.03
CA ASN A 95 3.27 -0.81 -5.34
C ASN A 95 2.97 -0.86 -6.85
N VAL A 96 3.67 -1.75 -7.57
CA VAL A 96 3.52 -2.01 -9.01
C VAL A 96 3.38 -3.52 -9.29
N ILE A 97 2.70 -4.23 -8.40
CA ILE A 97 2.53 -5.69 -8.49
C ILE A 97 1.59 -6.12 -9.63
N ASP A 98 0.66 -5.24 -9.97
CA ASP A 98 -0.26 -5.36 -11.10
C ASP A 98 0.44 -5.34 -12.46
N GLU A 99 1.65 -4.77 -12.52
CA GLU A 99 2.49 -4.74 -13.72
C GLU A 99 3.31 -6.04 -13.89
N LEU A 100 3.35 -6.93 -12.89
CA LEU A 100 4.06 -8.19 -13.02
C LEU A 100 3.30 -9.18 -13.92
N PRO A 101 3.98 -9.85 -14.86
CA PRO A 101 3.38 -10.92 -15.65
C PRO A 101 2.73 -11.99 -14.77
N GLU A 102 1.55 -12.47 -15.19
CA GLU A 102 0.82 -13.50 -14.45
C GLU A 102 1.64 -14.79 -14.26
N ALA A 103 2.52 -15.13 -15.20
CA ALA A 103 3.46 -16.24 -15.07
C ALA A 103 4.39 -16.10 -13.85
N ILE A 104 4.90 -14.90 -13.58
CA ILE A 104 5.74 -14.63 -12.40
C ILE A 104 4.93 -14.80 -11.12
N LEU A 105 3.72 -14.25 -11.07
CA LEU A 105 2.85 -14.37 -9.91
C LEU A 105 2.46 -15.82 -9.63
N ARG A 106 2.16 -16.60 -10.68
CA ARG A 106 1.89 -18.04 -10.59
C ARG A 106 3.07 -18.80 -10.03
N GLN A 107 4.28 -18.53 -10.53
CA GLN A 107 5.48 -19.18 -10.02
C GLN A 107 5.69 -18.90 -8.52
N ILE A 108 5.47 -17.68 -8.08
CA ILE A 108 5.59 -17.30 -6.66
C ILE A 108 4.50 -17.96 -5.81
N LEU A 109 3.28 -18.08 -6.34
CA LEU A 109 2.18 -18.81 -5.70
C LEU A 109 2.35 -20.33 -5.75
N ASN A 110 3.38 -20.84 -6.44
CA ASN A 110 3.60 -22.25 -6.74
C ASN A 110 2.41 -22.88 -7.49
N TRP A 111 1.86 -22.13 -8.44
CA TRP A 111 0.79 -22.58 -9.35
C TRP A 111 1.38 -23.10 -10.66
N SER A 112 0.64 -23.96 -11.35
CA SER A 112 1.00 -24.44 -12.69
C SER A 112 1.12 -23.26 -13.67
N ASP A 113 2.11 -23.30 -14.57
CA ASP A 113 2.29 -22.27 -15.61
C ASP A 113 1.14 -22.26 -16.62
N LYS A 114 0.48 -23.40 -16.84
CA LYS A 114 -0.63 -23.51 -17.79
C LYS A 114 -1.92 -23.03 -17.13
N GLN A 115 -2.62 -22.07 -17.74
CA GLN A 115 -4.03 -21.87 -17.41
C GLN A 115 -4.75 -23.12 -17.87
N GLU A 116 -5.43 -23.82 -16.96
CA GLU A 116 -6.30 -24.91 -17.36
C GLU A 116 -7.46 -24.29 -18.15
N GLU A 117 -7.37 -24.38 -19.48
CA GLU A 117 -8.44 -23.97 -20.36
C GLU A 117 -9.67 -24.82 -20.05
N ARG A 118 -10.80 -24.14 -19.85
CA ARG A 118 -12.10 -24.76 -19.61
C ARG A 118 -12.46 -25.61 -20.83
N LYS A 119 -12.20 -26.92 -20.77
CA LYS A 119 -12.63 -27.88 -21.78
C LYS A 119 -14.12 -28.12 -21.63
N VAL A 120 -14.96 -27.27 -22.23
CA VAL A 120 -16.39 -27.51 -22.29
C VAL A 120 -16.66 -28.51 -23.41
N HIS A 121 -16.85 -29.78 -23.06
CA HIS A 121 -17.41 -30.82 -23.93
C HIS A 121 -18.60 -31.43 -23.19
N GLY A 122 -19.62 -31.91 -23.91
CA GLY A 122 -20.80 -32.50 -23.25
C GLY A 122 -20.45 -33.71 -22.40
N GLY A 123 -20.82 -33.70 -21.11
CA GLY A 123 -20.76 -34.87 -20.22
C GLY A 123 -19.85 -34.78 -18.98
N PHE A 124 -19.54 -33.60 -18.45
CA PHE A 124 -18.71 -33.50 -17.23
C PHE A 124 -19.51 -33.76 -15.93
N PRO A 125 -19.03 -34.65 -15.05
CA PRO A 125 -19.51 -34.78 -13.67
C PRO A 125 -19.40 -33.46 -12.89
N GLU A 126 -20.31 -33.24 -11.94
CA GLU A 126 -20.34 -32.05 -11.08
C GLU A 126 -19.04 -31.87 -10.26
N SER A 127 -18.32 -32.97 -9.99
CA SER A 127 -16.99 -32.97 -9.37
C SER A 127 -15.90 -32.24 -10.18
N ASP A 128 -16.13 -32.06 -11.48
CA ASP A 128 -15.16 -31.47 -12.40
C ASP A 128 -15.44 -29.97 -12.63
N ILE A 129 -16.40 -29.40 -11.88
CA ILE A 129 -16.68 -27.97 -11.85
C ILE A 129 -15.58 -27.27 -11.05
N ILE A 130 -14.65 -26.63 -11.76
CA ILE A 130 -13.67 -25.72 -11.15
C ILE A 130 -14.42 -24.41 -10.82
N PRO A 131 -14.54 -24.02 -9.53
CA PRO A 131 -15.11 -22.73 -9.15
C PRO A 131 -14.29 -21.61 -9.81
N SER A 132 -14.98 -20.61 -10.37
CA SER A 132 -14.46 -19.38 -11.01
C SER A 132 -12.93 -19.19 -10.95
N ASN A 133 -12.25 -19.19 -12.12
CA ASN A 133 -10.80 -19.01 -12.23
C ASN A 133 -10.32 -17.79 -11.42
N VAL A 134 -9.77 -18.04 -10.24
CA VAL A 134 -9.08 -17.02 -9.45
C VAL A 134 -7.80 -16.67 -10.20
N THR A 135 -7.61 -15.40 -10.53
CA THR A 135 -6.37 -14.93 -11.18
C THR A 135 -5.21 -15.00 -10.19
N ALA A 136 -3.98 -15.19 -10.69
CA ALA A 136 -2.81 -15.18 -9.79
C ALA A 136 -2.66 -13.82 -9.09
N LEU A 137 -3.00 -12.72 -9.77
CA LEU A 137 -2.98 -11.37 -9.19
C LEU A 137 -3.97 -11.23 -8.04
N SER A 138 -5.23 -11.67 -8.20
CA SER A 138 -6.22 -11.60 -7.13
C SER A 138 -5.82 -12.44 -5.91
N ALA A 139 -5.31 -13.66 -6.14
CA ALA A 139 -4.82 -14.50 -5.05
C ALA A 139 -3.58 -13.92 -4.36
N MET A 140 -2.68 -13.27 -5.11
CA MET A 140 -1.51 -12.61 -4.53
C MET A 140 -1.92 -11.39 -3.70
N ASN A 141 -2.82 -10.55 -4.21
CA ASN A 141 -3.31 -9.37 -3.50
C ASN A 141 -4.00 -9.76 -2.18
N GLU A 142 -4.78 -10.85 -2.16
CA GLU A 142 -5.37 -11.37 -0.91
C GLU A 142 -4.29 -11.76 0.11
N ARG A 143 -3.21 -12.43 -0.32
CA ARG A 143 -2.08 -12.78 0.57
C ARG A 143 -1.35 -11.53 1.08
N LEU A 144 -1.10 -10.56 0.21
CA LEU A 144 -0.43 -9.32 0.59
C LEU A 144 -1.29 -8.50 1.57
N ASP A 145 -2.59 -8.50 1.36
CA ASP A 145 -3.55 -7.87 2.28
C ASP A 145 -3.63 -8.56 3.63
N ALA A 146 -3.40 -9.88 3.69
CA ALA A 146 -3.28 -10.61 4.95
C ALA A 146 -1.95 -10.36 5.69
N ILE A 147 -0.89 -9.95 4.98
CA ILE A 147 0.43 -9.66 5.55
C ILE A 147 0.55 -8.21 6.03
N LYS A 148 -0.21 -7.28 5.43
CA LYS A 148 -0.27 -5.88 5.86
C LYS A 148 -0.77 -5.78 7.32
N PRO A 149 0.05 -5.32 8.30
CA PRO A 149 -0.51 -4.76 9.51
C PRO A 149 -0.98 -3.35 9.13
N VAL A 150 -2.20 -3.28 8.63
CA VAL A 150 -2.83 -2.03 8.25
C VAL A 150 -4.17 -1.99 8.95
N ILE A 151 -4.30 -0.95 9.77
CA ILE A 151 -5.56 -0.42 10.24
C ILE A 151 -6.40 -0.20 8.98
N LYS A 152 -7.16 -1.21 8.55
CA LYS A 152 -8.09 -1.11 7.43
C LYS A 152 -9.30 -0.34 7.95
N VAL A 153 -9.15 0.97 8.05
CA VAL A 153 -10.31 1.85 7.98
C VAL A 153 -10.60 1.98 6.49
N ASP A 154 -11.34 1.00 5.95
CA ASP A 154 -11.94 1.15 4.63
C ASP A 154 -12.95 2.29 4.72
N ILE A 155 -12.63 3.42 4.07
CA ILE A 155 -13.49 4.59 4.02
C ILE A 155 -14.37 4.43 2.79
N GLU A 156 -15.66 4.15 3.00
CA GLU A 156 -16.68 4.31 1.96
C GLU A 156 -16.80 5.80 1.61
N PRO A 157 -16.41 6.24 0.40
CA PRO A 157 -16.42 7.66 0.04
C PRO A 157 -17.82 8.27 0.02
N GLU A 158 -18.85 7.48 -0.27
CA GLU A 158 -20.24 7.95 -0.40
C GLU A 158 -21.22 7.06 0.39
N PRO A 159 -21.14 7.04 1.74
CA PRO A 159 -21.96 6.13 2.52
C PRO A 159 -23.43 6.52 2.37
N PRO A 160 -24.35 5.61 2.00
CA PRO A 160 -25.74 5.95 1.67
C PRO A 160 -26.47 6.79 2.74
N ALA A 161 -26.09 6.65 4.00
CA ALA A 161 -26.63 7.44 5.10
C ALA A 161 -26.29 8.93 5.02
N SER A 162 -25.18 9.33 4.39
CA SER A 162 -24.77 10.74 4.24
C SER A 162 -25.74 11.55 3.39
N PHE A 163 -26.50 10.90 2.50
CA PHE A 163 -27.53 11.52 1.66
C PHE A 163 -28.89 11.70 2.36
N LEU A 164 -29.05 11.21 3.60
CA LEU A 164 -30.30 11.35 4.37
C LEU A 164 -30.31 12.66 5.16
N LEU A 165 -31.48 13.33 5.24
CA LEU A 165 -31.66 14.56 6.02
C LEU A 165 -31.33 14.38 7.52
N LYS A 166 -31.61 13.20 8.08
CA LYS A 166 -31.30 12.80 9.46
C LYS A 166 -30.81 11.35 9.47
N PRO A 167 -29.50 11.11 9.31
CA PRO A 167 -28.96 9.75 9.35
C PRO A 167 -29.14 9.15 10.74
N LYS A 168 -29.48 7.86 10.78
CA LYS A 168 -29.38 7.08 12.02
C LYS A 168 -27.91 6.74 12.24
N MET A 169 -27.30 7.34 13.25
CA MET A 169 -25.93 7.04 13.64
C MET A 169 -25.82 5.56 14.04
N GLN A 170 -24.91 4.83 13.41
CA GLN A 170 -24.58 3.46 13.79
C GLN A 170 -23.46 3.47 14.81
N ARG A 171 -23.64 2.77 15.93
CA ARG A 171 -22.60 2.62 16.94
C ARG A 171 -21.47 1.75 16.37
N TRP A 172 -20.25 2.23 16.50
CA TRP A 172 -19.07 1.44 16.19
C TRP A 172 -18.71 0.61 17.42
N GLU A 173 -18.64 -0.70 17.24
CA GLU A 173 -18.41 -1.67 18.32
C GLU A 173 -17.13 -2.44 18.04
N ASN A 174 -16.29 -2.60 19.07
CA ASN A 174 -15.06 -3.37 18.96
C ASN A 174 -14.67 -3.94 20.33
N ILE A 175 -14.97 -5.22 20.51
CA ILE A 175 -14.71 -5.93 21.77
C ILE A 175 -13.20 -5.99 22.07
N ASN A 176 -12.35 -6.16 21.05
CA ASN A 176 -10.90 -6.25 21.23
C ASN A 176 -10.32 -4.92 21.72
N TRP A 177 -10.81 -3.80 21.17
CA TRP A 177 -10.48 -2.46 21.67
C TRP A 177 -10.84 -2.34 23.14
N LEU A 178 -12.09 -2.66 23.53
CA LEU A 178 -12.52 -2.59 24.93
C LEU A 178 -11.68 -3.47 25.86
N GLN A 179 -11.30 -4.68 25.45
CA GLN A 179 -10.42 -5.54 26.25
C GLN A 179 -9.02 -4.95 26.36
N TRP A 180 -8.50 -4.35 25.29
CA TRP A 180 -7.21 -3.68 25.35
C TRP A 180 -7.24 -2.45 26.27
N VAL A 181 -8.30 -1.64 26.24
CA VAL A 181 -8.47 -0.49 27.16
C VAL A 181 -8.39 -0.92 28.63
N LYS A 182 -8.98 -2.08 29.00
CA LYS A 182 -8.86 -2.63 30.36
C LYS A 182 -7.43 -2.95 30.78
N THR A 183 -6.53 -3.20 29.82
CA THR A 183 -5.13 -3.48 30.15
C THR A 183 -4.32 -2.20 30.38
N GLN A 184 -4.89 -1.03 30.10
CA GLN A 184 -4.18 0.25 30.21
C GLN A 184 -4.24 0.83 31.63
N PRO A 185 -3.26 1.66 32.01
CA PRO A 185 -3.32 2.44 33.25
C PRO A 185 -4.51 3.42 33.26
N CYS A 186 -5.13 3.59 34.42
CA CYS A 186 -6.15 4.59 34.69
C CYS A 186 -5.62 5.99 34.36
N CYS A 187 -6.37 6.76 33.58
CA CYS A 187 -5.95 8.10 33.15
C CYS A 187 -5.89 9.14 34.28
N VAL A 188 -6.41 8.82 35.47
CA VAL A 188 -6.36 9.71 36.66
C VAL A 188 -5.19 9.36 37.58
N CYS A 189 -5.10 8.11 38.02
CA CYS A 189 -4.13 7.72 39.06
C CYS A 189 -3.01 6.77 38.59
N GLY A 190 -3.04 6.33 37.32
CA GLY A 190 -2.04 5.43 36.75
C GLY A 190 -2.08 3.98 37.26
N GLN A 191 -3.00 3.64 38.18
CA GLN A 191 -3.23 2.25 38.59
C GLN A 191 -3.90 1.45 37.46
N GLN A 192 -3.88 0.12 37.53
CA GLN A 192 -4.55 -0.72 36.53
C GLN A 192 -6.03 -0.32 36.37
N ALA A 193 -6.47 -0.13 35.12
CA ALA A 193 -7.89 0.05 34.85
C ALA A 193 -8.63 -1.29 34.99
N ASP A 194 -9.86 -1.22 35.48
CA ASP A 194 -10.73 -2.41 35.60
C ASP A 194 -11.73 -2.46 34.44
N ASP A 195 -12.25 -1.28 34.06
CA ASP A 195 -13.36 -1.14 33.14
C ASP A 195 -13.12 -0.01 32.12
N PRO A 196 -13.44 -0.21 30.83
CA PRO A 196 -13.48 0.86 29.84
C PRO A 196 -14.65 1.78 30.16
N HIS A 197 -14.37 3.06 30.33
CA HIS A 197 -15.39 4.06 30.57
C HIS A 197 -15.83 4.70 29.25
N HIS A 198 -17.05 4.43 28.78
CA HIS A 198 -17.64 5.16 27.65
C HIS A 198 -17.92 6.60 28.05
N ILE A 199 -17.50 7.57 27.24
CA ILE A 199 -17.72 9.00 27.53
C ILE A 199 -19.23 9.29 27.68
N ILE A 200 -19.59 9.97 28.76
CA ILE A 200 -20.97 10.38 29.06
C ILE A 200 -21.10 11.90 29.19
N GLY A 201 -22.30 12.44 28.93
CA GLY A 201 -22.60 13.87 29.11
C GLY A 201 -22.14 14.80 27.98
N HIS A 202 -21.45 14.27 26.96
CA HIS A 202 -20.88 15.06 25.84
C HIS A 202 -21.60 14.88 24.49
N GLY A 203 -22.84 14.38 24.48
CA GLY A 203 -23.61 14.17 23.25
C GLY A 203 -23.11 13.03 22.34
N MET A 204 -22.12 12.25 22.79
CA MET A 204 -21.56 11.11 22.05
C MET A 204 -22.42 9.83 22.13
N GLY A 205 -23.53 9.90 22.87
CA GLY A 205 -24.51 8.83 23.03
C GLY A 205 -25.92 9.41 23.22
N GLY A 206 -26.92 8.55 23.11
CA GLY A 206 -28.33 8.86 23.32
C GLY A 206 -28.84 8.31 24.66
N MET A 207 -30.11 8.57 24.97
CA MET A 207 -30.75 8.03 26.17
C MET A 207 -30.74 6.50 26.15
N GLY A 208 -30.06 5.88 27.10
CA GLY A 208 -29.94 4.43 27.19
C GLY A 208 -29.02 3.80 26.14
N THR A 209 -28.23 4.58 25.39
CA THR A 209 -27.24 4.06 24.45
C THR A 209 -25.83 4.41 24.86
N LYS A 210 -24.88 3.54 24.49
CA LYS A 210 -23.45 3.77 24.71
C LYS A 210 -22.88 4.57 23.55
N ALA A 211 -21.84 5.34 23.83
CA ALA A 211 -21.00 5.92 22.79
C ALA A 211 -20.33 4.81 21.95
N HIS A 212 -19.68 5.21 20.85
CA HIS A 212 -18.80 4.32 20.10
C HIS A 212 -17.77 3.71 21.05
N ASP A 213 -17.40 2.44 20.84
CA ASP A 213 -16.41 1.79 21.71
C ASP A 213 -15.05 2.50 21.67
N LEU A 214 -14.73 3.15 20.55
CA LEU A 214 -13.56 4.02 20.40
C LEU A 214 -13.55 5.20 21.40
N PHE A 215 -14.72 5.66 21.83
CA PHE A 215 -14.87 6.76 22.78
C PHE A 215 -14.90 6.23 24.22
N THR A 216 -13.85 5.49 24.56
CA THR A 216 -13.63 4.96 25.90
C THR A 216 -12.29 5.38 26.47
N ILE A 217 -12.24 5.64 27.77
CA ILE A 217 -11.01 5.89 28.54
C ILE A 217 -10.79 4.82 29.60
N PRO A 218 -9.54 4.48 29.93
CA PRO A 218 -9.24 3.52 30.98
C PRO A 218 -9.41 4.17 32.36
N LEU A 219 -10.28 3.60 33.20
CA LEU A 219 -10.45 4.01 34.60
C LEU A 219 -10.38 2.79 35.54
N CYS A 220 -9.78 2.99 36.72
CA CYS A 220 -9.94 2.02 37.81
C CYS A 220 -11.35 2.12 38.38
N ARG A 221 -11.82 1.08 39.08
CA ARG A 221 -13.20 1.03 39.60
C ARG A 221 -13.58 2.26 40.43
N ILE A 222 -12.67 2.78 41.25
CA ILE A 222 -12.91 3.95 42.12
C ILE A 222 -13.26 5.19 41.29
N HIS A 223 -12.36 5.60 40.37
CA HIS A 223 -12.60 6.78 39.55
C HIS A 223 -13.75 6.57 38.56
N HIS A 224 -13.99 5.34 38.12
CA HIS A 224 -15.14 5.02 37.28
C HIS A 224 -16.47 5.26 38.03
N ASP A 225 -16.59 4.77 39.26
CA ASP A 225 -17.80 4.93 40.08
C ASP A 225 -17.99 6.38 40.54
N GLU A 226 -16.90 7.10 40.80
CA GLU A 226 -16.95 8.54 41.09
C GLU A 226 -17.48 9.35 39.91
N LEU A 227 -17.04 9.03 38.68
CA LEU A 227 -17.51 9.70 37.47
C LEU A 227 -19.00 9.46 37.27
N HIS A 228 -19.49 8.22 37.41
CA HIS A 228 -20.94 7.93 37.31
C HIS A 228 -21.77 8.57 38.42
N ARG A 229 -21.17 8.87 39.57
CA ARG A 229 -21.86 9.53 40.70
C ARG A 229 -22.09 11.02 40.42
N ASP A 230 -21.07 11.73 39.97
CA ASP A 230 -21.16 13.15 39.61
C ASP A 230 -20.13 13.50 38.51
N PRO A 231 -20.53 13.42 37.23
CA PRO A 231 -19.62 13.69 36.13
C PRO A 231 -19.06 15.11 36.15
N LYS A 232 -19.85 16.10 36.59
CA LYS A 232 -19.45 17.51 36.59
C LYS A 232 -18.38 17.76 37.65
N GLN A 233 -18.59 17.25 38.86
CA GLN A 233 -17.61 17.38 39.92
C GLN A 233 -16.34 16.58 39.60
N TRP A 234 -16.49 15.39 38.98
CA TRP A 234 -15.37 14.57 38.56
C TRP A 234 -14.49 15.31 37.55
N GLU A 235 -15.08 15.89 36.49
CA GLU A 235 -14.33 16.64 35.48
C GLU A 235 -13.65 17.89 36.06
N ALA A 236 -14.30 18.57 37.01
CA ALA A 236 -13.70 19.70 37.72
C ALA A 236 -12.47 19.30 38.56
N THR A 237 -12.39 18.02 38.98
CA THR A 237 -11.32 17.51 39.86
C THR A 237 -10.19 16.84 39.07
N HIS A 238 -10.52 16.08 38.02
CA HIS A 238 -9.59 15.19 37.33
C HIS A 238 -9.30 15.59 35.87
N GLY A 239 -9.98 16.62 35.36
CA GLY A 239 -9.87 17.06 33.97
C GLY A 239 -11.02 16.57 33.10
N ASN A 240 -11.12 17.15 31.90
CA ASN A 240 -12.23 16.91 31.00
C ASN A 240 -12.17 15.51 30.35
N GLN A 241 -13.29 14.78 30.32
CA GLN A 241 -13.38 13.46 29.69
C GLN A 241 -12.90 13.44 28.23
N ILE A 242 -13.24 14.48 27.45
CA ILE A 242 -12.88 14.61 26.03
C ILE A 242 -11.37 14.81 25.87
N GLU A 243 -10.75 15.65 26.70
CA GLU A 243 -9.29 15.83 26.67
C GLU A 243 -8.55 14.54 27.04
N LEU A 244 -9.03 13.84 28.07
CA LEU A 244 -8.49 12.54 28.46
C LEU A 244 -8.64 11.51 27.32
N LEU A 245 -9.79 11.51 26.64
CA LEU A 245 -10.00 10.66 25.46
C LEU A 245 -9.03 11.01 24.33
N PHE A 246 -8.84 12.29 24.00
CA PHE A 246 -7.90 12.71 22.95
C PHE A 246 -6.46 12.29 23.25
N HIS A 247 -5.99 12.50 24.48
CA HIS A 247 -4.66 12.05 24.90
C HIS A 247 -4.52 10.54 24.84
N PHE A 248 -5.56 9.81 25.29
CA PHE A 248 -5.56 8.36 25.26
C PHE A 248 -5.55 7.81 23.83
N LEU A 249 -6.36 8.36 22.92
CA LEU A 249 -6.38 8.00 21.50
C LEU A 249 -5.04 8.31 20.82
N ASN A 250 -4.47 9.50 21.06
CA ASN A 250 -3.17 9.87 20.51
C ASN A 250 -2.06 8.90 20.96
N ARG A 251 -2.02 8.53 22.25
CA ARG A 251 -1.09 7.51 22.74
C ARG A 251 -1.34 6.16 22.08
N SER A 252 -2.60 5.74 21.99
CA SER A 252 -2.99 4.45 21.43
C SER A 252 -2.58 4.31 19.96
N LEU A 253 -2.73 5.38 19.18
CA LEU A 253 -2.19 5.49 17.82
C LEU A 253 -0.65 5.42 17.82
N GLY A 254 0.00 6.24 18.66
CA GLY A 254 1.46 6.32 18.71
C GLY A 254 2.18 5.02 19.13
N ILE A 255 1.52 4.13 19.87
CA ILE A 255 2.05 2.83 20.28
C ILE A 255 1.59 1.67 19.41
N GLY A 256 0.79 1.92 18.36
CA GLY A 256 0.29 0.87 17.47
C GLY A 256 -0.76 -0.05 18.08
N ALA A 257 -1.62 0.47 18.98
CA ALA A 257 -2.74 -0.29 19.54
C ALA A 257 -3.83 -0.61 18.50
N PHE A 258 -3.88 0.19 17.44
CA PHE A 258 -4.68 -0.08 16.25
C PHE A 258 -3.78 -0.82 15.25
N ILE A 259 -4.21 -2.02 14.83
CA ILE A 259 -3.53 -2.88 13.85
C ILE A 259 -4.41 -3.03 12.63
#